data_AF-A0A1F6UP46-F1
#
_entry.id   AF-A0A1F6UP46-F1
#
_cell.length_a   1.000
_cell.length_b   1.000
_cell.length_c   1.000
_cell.angle_alpha   90.00
_cell.angle_beta   90.00
_cell.angle_gamma   90.00
#
_symmetry.space_group_name_H-M   'P 1'
#
loop_
_entity.id
_entity.type
_entity.pdbx_description
1 polymer ?
#
loop_
_entity_poly.entity_id
_entity_poly.type
_entity_poly.pdbx_seq_one_letter_code
_entity_poly.pdbx_strand_id
1 'polypeptide(L)'
;MTIFKQEPHMPEIIAHTLAPLTTAFTSHNGRIYIGVVLGFVLLLYLLRRSVLLMSLAAFPGTLLHELLHFIVGLLLLGRPSGFSVIPRRVNRGYALGSVRFANVRWYNGCFIGLAPLWLLPLALWLLAWRLHGLQGLQPQELAWSYLLATLIYASLPSWPDLKVAAASSWMLLLATAMYWILTNEGFRVAKL
;
A
#
# COMPACT_ATOMS: atom_id res chain seq x y z
N MET A 1 -21.47 34.26 32.68
CA MET A 1 -20.16 33.55 32.67
C MET A 1 -20.17 32.63 31.46
N THR A 2 -19.71 33.15 30.33
CA THR A 2 -19.78 32.47 29.03
C THR A 2 -18.56 31.57 28.89
N ILE A 3 -18.76 30.27 29.04
CA ILE A 3 -17.69 29.27 28.89
C ILE A 3 -17.36 29.19 27.40
N PHE A 4 -16.22 29.77 27.02
CA PHE A 4 -15.61 29.55 25.71
C PHE A 4 -15.39 28.05 25.53
N LYS A 5 -16.09 27.48 24.55
CA LYS A 5 -15.87 26.13 24.06
C LYS A 5 -14.50 26.14 23.38
N GLN A 6 -13.49 25.69 24.11
CA GLN A 6 -12.12 25.54 23.61
C GLN A 6 -12.16 24.47 22.51
N GLU A 7 -12.01 24.89 21.26
CA GLU A 7 -11.84 24.01 20.10
C GLU A 7 -10.70 23.04 20.38
N PRO A 8 -10.81 21.75 20.01
CA PRO A 8 -9.77 20.78 20.26
C PRO A 8 -8.51 21.20 19.49
N HIS A 9 -7.46 21.56 20.23
CA HIS A 9 -6.12 21.78 19.70
C HIS A 9 -5.64 20.47 19.05
N MET A 10 -5.94 20.29 17.76
CA MET A 10 -5.24 19.30 16.95
C MET A 10 -3.75 19.64 17.02
N PRO A 11 -2.87 18.68 17.33
CA PRO A 11 -1.44 18.93 17.33
C PRO A 11 -1.04 19.39 15.92
N GLU A 12 -0.34 20.51 15.87
CA GLU A 12 0.07 21.25 14.66
C GLU A 12 0.68 20.34 13.57
N ILE A 13 1.33 19.26 14.00
CA ILE A 13 1.90 18.19 13.16
C ILE A 13 0.84 17.48 12.30
N ILE A 14 -0.33 17.17 12.86
CA ILE A 14 -1.42 16.50 12.12
C ILE A 14 -2.05 17.46 11.12
N ALA A 15 -2.17 18.75 11.48
CA ALA A 15 -2.67 19.78 10.57
C ALA A 15 -1.76 19.93 9.34
N HIS A 16 -0.44 19.98 9.53
CA HIS A 16 0.52 20.05 8.42
C HIS A 16 0.53 18.79 7.54
N THR A 17 0.31 17.62 8.14
CA THR A 17 0.34 16.34 7.42
C THR A 17 -0.94 16.10 6.60
N LEU A 18 -2.10 16.56 7.10
CA LEU A 18 -3.40 16.37 6.42
C LEU A 18 -3.82 17.56 5.54
N ALA A 19 -3.27 18.76 5.77
CA ALA A 19 -3.51 19.96 4.93
C ALA A 19 -3.38 19.72 3.41
N PRO A 20 -2.37 19.00 2.89
CA PRO A 20 -2.29 18.73 1.45
C PRO A 20 -3.39 17.80 0.92
N LEU A 21 -3.93 16.92 1.76
CA LEU A 21 -5.06 16.07 1.37
C LEU A 21 -6.38 16.86 1.38
N THR A 22 -6.55 17.83 2.30
CA THR A 22 -7.73 18.70 2.28
C THR A 22 -7.70 19.72 1.15
N THR A 23 -6.53 20.24 0.76
CA THR A 23 -6.38 21.09 -0.45
C THR A 23 -6.64 20.33 -1.75
N ALA A 24 -6.40 19.01 -1.76
CA ALA A 24 -6.72 18.12 -2.88
C ALA A 24 -8.19 18.17 -3.27
N PHE A 25 -9.08 18.11 -2.27
CA PHE A 25 -10.52 18.04 -2.47
C PHE A 25 -11.17 19.43 -2.63
N THR A 26 -10.54 20.48 -2.11
CA THR A 26 -11.09 21.84 -2.16
C THR A 26 -10.68 22.61 -3.42
N SER A 27 -9.47 22.38 -3.95
CA SER A 27 -9.00 23.06 -5.16
C SER A 27 -9.57 22.44 -6.45
N HIS A 28 -9.77 23.25 -7.50
CA HIS A 28 -10.19 22.74 -8.82
C HIS A 28 -9.10 21.85 -9.45
N ASN A 29 -7.85 22.31 -9.43
CA ASN A 29 -6.71 21.58 -9.98
C ASN A 29 -6.46 20.26 -9.24
N GLY A 30 -6.60 20.23 -7.90
CA GLY A 30 -6.46 19.01 -7.10
C GLY A 30 -7.50 17.95 -7.45
N ARG A 31 -8.77 18.36 -7.64
CA ARG A 31 -9.85 17.46 -8.08
C ARG A 31 -9.60 16.87 -9.47
N ILE A 32 -9.14 17.70 -10.42
CA ILE A 32 -8.74 17.21 -11.75
C ILE A 32 -7.58 16.22 -11.62
N TYR A 33 -6.55 16.55 -10.85
CA TYR A 33 -5.38 15.70 -10.66
C TYR A 33 -5.77 14.31 -10.11
N ILE A 34 -6.58 14.27 -9.04
CA ILE A 34 -7.12 13.00 -8.51
C ILE A 34 -7.94 12.27 -9.56
N GLY A 35 -8.79 12.98 -10.31
CA GLY A 35 -9.58 12.42 -11.40
C GLY A 35 -8.71 11.73 -12.46
N VAL A 36 -7.58 12.34 -12.83
CA VAL A 36 -6.60 11.78 -13.77
C VAL A 36 -5.92 10.53 -13.19
N VAL A 37 -5.51 10.56 -11.92
CA VAL A 37 -4.95 9.37 -11.23
C VAL A 37 -5.95 8.21 -11.26
N LEU A 38 -7.20 8.45 -10.88
CA LEU A 38 -8.27 7.44 -10.91
C LEU A 38 -8.55 6.96 -12.34
N GLY A 39 -8.50 7.85 -13.33
CA GLY A 39 -8.60 7.52 -14.74
C GLY A 39 -7.51 6.54 -15.18
N PHE A 40 -6.25 6.75 -14.76
CA PHE A 40 -5.16 5.82 -15.03
C PHE A 40 -5.32 4.49 -14.28
N VAL A 41 -5.80 4.49 -13.03
CA VAL A 41 -6.10 3.24 -12.30
C VAL A 41 -7.17 2.43 -13.05
N LEU A 42 -8.23 3.10 -13.53
CA LEU A 42 -9.26 2.47 -14.36
C LEU A 42 -8.68 1.94 -15.67
N LEU A 43 -7.82 2.73 -16.34
CA LEU A 43 -7.13 2.29 -17.56
C LEU A 43 -6.35 0.99 -17.32
N LEU A 44 -5.54 0.93 -16.26
CA LEU A 44 -4.78 -0.28 -15.88
C LEU A 44 -5.73 -1.47 -15.63
N TYR A 45 -6.85 -1.23 -14.94
CA TYR A 45 -7.87 -2.25 -14.74
C TYR A 45 -8.48 -2.77 -16.04
N LEU A 46 -8.69 -1.91 -17.05
CA LEU A 46 -9.22 -2.31 -18.35
C LEU A 46 -8.17 -3.05 -19.20
N LEU A 47 -6.91 -2.63 -19.13
CA LEU A 47 -5.79 -3.24 -19.86
C LEU A 47 -5.43 -4.65 -19.38
N ARG A 48 -5.90 -5.07 -18.20
CA ARG A 48 -5.64 -6.40 -17.60
C ARG A 48 -5.98 -7.59 -18.50
N ARG A 49 -6.80 -7.41 -19.55
CA ARG A 49 -7.16 -8.45 -20.52
C ARG A 49 -6.01 -8.82 -21.47
N SER A 50 -5.08 -7.90 -21.72
CA SER A 50 -3.91 -8.12 -22.57
C SER A 50 -2.65 -8.17 -21.73
N VAL A 51 -2.00 -9.33 -21.69
CA VAL A 51 -0.79 -9.54 -20.88
C VAL A 51 0.33 -8.60 -21.32
N LEU A 52 0.52 -8.41 -22.64
CA LEU A 52 1.58 -7.54 -23.15
C LEU A 52 1.36 -6.09 -22.74
N LEU A 53 0.17 -5.56 -23.00
CA LEU A 53 -0.16 -4.18 -22.66
C LEU A 53 -0.09 -3.97 -21.15
N MET A 54 -0.63 -4.91 -20.38
CA MET A 54 -0.60 -4.84 -18.92
C MET A 54 0.84 -4.91 -18.37
N SER A 55 1.69 -5.77 -18.93
CA SER A 55 3.09 -5.92 -18.48
C SER A 55 3.88 -4.64 -18.71
N LEU A 56 3.69 -3.97 -19.85
CA LEU A 56 4.33 -2.69 -20.14
C LEU A 56 3.73 -1.56 -19.27
N ALA A 57 2.40 -1.46 -19.21
CA ALA A 57 1.72 -0.38 -18.51
C ALA A 57 1.81 -0.47 -16.98
N ALA A 58 2.00 -1.66 -16.40
CA ALA A 58 2.15 -1.83 -14.96
C ALA A 58 3.59 -2.05 -14.51
N PHE A 59 4.56 -2.07 -15.44
CA PHE A 59 5.97 -2.37 -15.17
C PHE A 59 6.55 -1.66 -13.94
N PRO A 60 6.46 -0.31 -13.78
CA PRO A 60 7.05 0.35 -12.62
C PRO A 60 6.40 -0.11 -11.31
N GLY A 61 5.09 -0.32 -11.31
CA GLY A 61 4.36 -0.86 -10.16
C GLY A 61 4.73 -2.31 -9.84
N THR A 62 4.77 -3.18 -10.85
CA THR A 62 5.17 -4.59 -10.68
C THR A 62 6.60 -4.72 -10.18
N LEU A 63 7.53 -3.91 -10.70
CA LEU A 63 8.91 -3.90 -10.21
C LEU A 63 8.97 -3.58 -8.72
N LEU A 64 8.27 -2.52 -8.27
CA LEU A 64 8.26 -2.13 -6.87
C LEU A 64 7.49 -3.11 -5.97
N HIS A 65 6.44 -3.73 -6.49
CA HIS A 65 5.69 -4.79 -5.81
C HIS A 65 6.60 -5.96 -5.45
N GLU A 66 7.30 -6.50 -6.45
CA GLU A 66 8.23 -7.60 -6.24
C GLU A 66 9.44 -7.16 -5.39
N LEU A 67 9.90 -5.92 -5.55
CA LEU A 67 11.00 -5.38 -4.76
C LEU A 67 10.64 -5.30 -3.27
N LEU A 68 9.40 -4.94 -2.92
CA LEU A 68 8.95 -4.93 -1.54
C LEU A 68 8.89 -6.33 -0.94
N HIS A 69 8.38 -7.31 -1.69
CA HIS A 69 8.47 -8.72 -1.29
C HIS A 69 9.93 -9.10 -1.00
N PHE A 70 10.84 -8.76 -1.92
CA PHE A 70 12.25 -9.06 -1.80
C PHE A 70 12.89 -8.40 -0.56
N ILE A 71 12.67 -7.10 -0.35
CA ILE A 71 13.24 -6.33 0.77
C ILE A 71 12.68 -6.84 2.10
N VAL A 72 11.37 -6.96 2.23
CA VAL A 72 10.73 -7.44 3.47
C VAL A 72 11.16 -8.88 3.75
N GLY A 73 11.22 -9.72 2.72
CA GLY A 73 11.74 -11.07 2.85
C GLY A 73 13.21 -11.13 3.24
N LEU A 74 14.05 -10.21 2.76
CA LEU A 74 15.44 -10.11 3.18
C LEU A 74 15.54 -9.72 4.67
N LEU A 75 14.84 -8.67 5.08
CA LEU A 75 14.82 -8.16 6.45
C LEU A 75 14.28 -9.20 7.45
N LEU A 76 13.33 -10.03 7.03
CA LEU A 76 12.69 -11.05 7.88
C LEU A 76 13.23 -12.47 7.64
N LEU A 77 14.46 -12.58 7.11
CA LEU A 77 15.19 -13.84 6.95
C LEU A 77 14.44 -14.89 6.09
N GLY A 78 13.61 -14.43 5.15
CA GLY A 78 12.85 -15.21 4.17
C GLY A 78 13.72 -15.91 3.11
N ARG A 79 15.01 -15.54 3.01
CA ARG A 79 15.99 -16.07 2.05
C ARG A 79 15.47 -16.02 0.60
N PRO A 80 15.36 -14.82 -0.01
CA PRO A 80 14.95 -14.72 -1.40
C PRO A 80 15.93 -15.49 -2.30
N SER A 81 15.39 -16.35 -3.17
CA SER A 81 16.13 -17.28 -4.04
C SER A 81 15.87 -17.03 -5.53
N GLY A 82 15.02 -16.07 -5.87
CA GLY A 82 14.77 -15.64 -7.24
C GLY A 82 13.91 -14.40 -7.29
N PHE A 83 14.14 -13.58 -8.32
CA PHE A 83 13.42 -12.35 -8.60
C PHE A 83 13.20 -12.27 -10.11
N SER A 84 11.98 -11.97 -10.54
CA SER A 84 11.66 -11.79 -11.96
C SER A 84 10.52 -10.80 -12.11
N VAL A 85 10.61 -9.97 -13.15
CA VAL A 85 9.58 -9.00 -13.58
C VAL A 85 9.08 -9.33 -14.99
N ILE A 86 9.41 -10.53 -15.48
CA ILE A 86 9.05 -10.99 -16.80
C ILE A 86 7.73 -11.77 -16.68
N PRO A 87 6.70 -11.42 -17.46
CA PRO A 87 5.43 -12.10 -17.40
C PRO A 87 5.59 -13.58 -17.78
N ARG A 88 5.08 -14.46 -16.93
CA ARG A 88 5.11 -15.92 -17.13
C ARG A 88 3.72 -16.51 -17.00
N ARG A 89 3.43 -17.50 -17.85
CA ARG A 89 2.17 -18.23 -17.79
C ARG A 89 2.15 -19.11 -16.53
N VAL A 90 1.03 -19.10 -15.83
CA VAL A 90 0.74 -19.94 -14.66
C VAL A 90 -0.62 -20.62 -14.86
N ASN A 91 -0.90 -21.70 -14.10
CA ASN A 91 -2.05 -22.60 -14.33
C ASN A 91 -3.38 -21.91 -14.72
N ARG A 92 -3.74 -20.80 -14.06
CA ARG A 92 -4.99 -20.06 -14.32
C ARG A 92 -4.77 -18.58 -14.67
N GLY A 93 -3.67 -18.25 -15.36
CA GLY A 93 -3.42 -16.88 -15.81
C GLY A 93 -1.96 -16.57 -16.11
N TYR A 94 -1.57 -15.33 -15.83
CA TYR A 94 -0.21 -14.84 -15.98
C TYR A 94 0.24 -14.17 -14.69
N ALA A 95 1.45 -14.49 -14.25
CA ALA A 95 2.14 -13.74 -13.20
C ALA A 95 3.02 -12.69 -13.89
N LEU A 96 2.82 -11.40 -13.58
CA LEU A 96 3.58 -10.30 -14.17
C LEU A 96 5.01 -10.23 -13.60
N GLY A 97 5.15 -10.58 -12.33
CA GLY A 97 6.42 -10.74 -11.64
C GLY A 97 6.37 -11.95 -10.69
N SER A 98 7.51 -12.27 -10.09
CA SER A 98 7.56 -13.20 -8.96
C SER A 98 8.87 -13.08 -8.19
N VAL A 99 8.76 -13.07 -6.85
CA VAL A 99 9.85 -13.40 -5.94
C VAL A 99 9.68 -14.81 -5.38
N ARG A 100 10.77 -15.57 -5.31
CA ARG A 100 10.82 -16.89 -4.68
C ARG A 100 11.58 -16.82 -3.37
N PHE A 101 11.12 -17.56 -2.36
CA PHE A 101 11.72 -17.59 -1.03
C PHE A 101 12.06 -19.02 -0.65
N ALA A 102 13.23 -19.23 -0.07
CA ALA A 102 13.68 -20.53 0.44
C ALA A 102 13.31 -20.76 1.91
N ASN A 103 12.89 -19.72 2.65
CA ASN A 103 12.59 -19.81 4.07
C ASN A 103 11.35 -18.99 4.47
N VAL A 104 10.18 -19.37 3.95
CA VAL A 104 8.90 -18.85 4.45
C VAL A 104 8.48 -19.63 5.69
N ARG A 105 8.25 -18.93 6.79
CA ARG A 105 7.91 -19.45 8.11
C ARG A 105 6.70 -18.70 8.67
N TRP A 106 6.14 -19.22 9.75
CA TRP A 106 5.00 -18.61 10.45
C TRP A 106 5.26 -17.16 10.90
N TYR A 107 6.50 -16.81 11.26
CA TYR A 107 6.83 -15.48 11.78
C TYR A 107 7.04 -14.41 10.70
N ASN A 108 7.48 -14.79 9.50
CA ASN A 108 7.80 -13.84 8.42
C ASN A 108 6.79 -13.85 7.28
N GLY A 109 6.08 -14.95 7.04
CA GLY A 109 5.21 -15.09 5.87
C GLY A 109 4.05 -14.10 5.84
N CYS A 110 3.52 -13.68 7.00
CA CYS A 110 2.48 -12.65 7.08
C CYS A 110 2.96 -11.32 6.51
N PHE A 111 4.11 -10.85 6.99
CA PHE A 111 4.70 -9.59 6.56
C PHE A 111 5.21 -9.64 5.12
N ILE A 112 5.78 -10.76 4.69
CA ILE A 112 6.22 -10.95 3.30
C ILE A 112 5.00 -10.88 2.38
N GLY A 113 3.96 -11.69 2.60
CA GLY A 113 2.78 -11.69 1.74
C GLY A 113 2.03 -10.34 1.70
N LEU A 114 2.07 -9.56 2.78
CA LEU A 114 1.44 -8.24 2.84
C LEU A 114 2.39 -7.09 2.49
N ALA A 115 3.66 -7.37 2.15
CA ALA A 115 4.65 -6.35 1.85
C ALA A 115 4.19 -5.31 0.80
N PRO A 116 3.51 -5.70 -0.31
CA PRO A 116 3.07 -4.73 -1.32
C PRO A 116 2.09 -3.69 -0.83
N LEU A 117 1.37 -3.94 0.28
CA LEU A 117 0.44 -2.95 0.84
C LEU A 117 1.15 -1.65 1.24
N TRP A 118 2.46 -1.69 1.50
CA TRP A 118 3.27 -0.49 1.77
C TRP A 118 3.38 0.47 0.58
N LEU A 119 3.06 0.03 -0.65
CA LEU A 119 2.96 0.94 -1.80
C LEU A 119 1.79 1.92 -1.66
N LEU A 120 0.72 1.55 -0.97
CA LEU A 120 -0.44 2.42 -0.80
C LEU A 120 -0.13 3.66 0.06
N PRO A 121 0.39 3.55 1.30
CA PRO A 121 0.79 4.72 2.07
C PRO A 121 1.89 5.51 1.38
N LEU A 122 2.81 4.85 0.68
CA LEU A 122 3.82 5.54 -0.14
C LEU A 122 3.17 6.38 -1.26
N ALA A 123 2.20 5.82 -1.98
CA ALA A 123 1.48 6.53 -3.03
C ALA A 123 0.66 7.70 -2.48
N LEU A 124 -0.01 7.51 -1.34
CA LEU A 124 -0.77 8.59 -0.68
C LEU A 124 0.14 9.71 -0.18
N TRP A 125 1.31 9.36 0.38
CA TRP A 125 2.32 10.34 0.78
C TRP A 125 2.86 11.12 -0.42
N LEU A 126 3.20 10.43 -1.52
CA LEU A 126 3.65 11.08 -2.76
C LEU A 126 2.57 11.97 -3.37
N LEU A 127 1.31 11.54 -3.33
CA LEU A 127 0.17 12.34 -3.78
C LEU A 127 0.04 13.62 -2.95
N ALA A 128 0.08 13.51 -1.62
CA ALA A 128 0.02 14.66 -0.72
C ALA A 128 1.20 15.63 -0.95
N TRP A 129 2.42 15.10 -1.06
CA TRP A 129 3.62 15.88 -1.36
C TRP A 129 3.50 16.59 -2.70
N ARG A 130 3.01 15.91 -3.74
CA ARG A 130 2.85 16.50 -5.08
C ARG A 130 1.79 17.60 -5.09
N LEU A 131 0.65 17.38 -4.44
CA LEU A 131 -0.45 18.34 -4.36
C LEU A 131 -0.07 19.59 -3.58
N HIS A 132 0.77 19.46 -2.54
CA HIS A 132 1.30 20.61 -1.81
C HIS A 132 2.10 21.56 -2.70
N GLY A 133 2.88 21.01 -3.64
CA GLY A 133 3.68 21.78 -4.60
C GLY A 133 2.99 22.10 -5.93
N LEU A 134 1.69 21.84 -6.06
CA LEU A 134 0.99 21.96 -7.34
C LEU A 134 0.66 23.43 -7.65
N GLN A 135 1.50 24.06 -8.47
CA GLN A 135 1.28 25.42 -8.95
C GLN A 135 0.33 25.48 -10.16
N GLY A 136 0.13 24.35 -10.86
CA GLY A 136 -0.74 24.22 -12.03
C GLY A 136 -0.60 22.82 -12.67
N LEU A 137 -1.48 22.51 -13.62
CA LEU A 137 -1.46 21.24 -14.35
C LEU A 137 -0.47 21.30 -15.51
N GLN A 138 0.79 21.00 -15.22
CA GLN A 138 1.86 20.89 -16.20
C GLN A 138 1.85 19.51 -16.89
N PRO A 139 2.41 19.35 -18.10
CA PRO A 139 2.46 18.06 -18.78
C PRO A 139 3.15 16.95 -17.97
N GLN A 140 4.17 17.30 -17.18
CA GLN A 140 4.85 16.37 -16.26
C GLN A 140 3.91 15.78 -15.19
N GLU A 141 2.79 16.43 -14.89
CA GLU A 141 1.78 15.92 -13.96
C GLU A 141 1.15 14.63 -14.48
N LEU A 142 1.04 14.45 -15.80
CA LEU A 142 0.56 13.19 -16.38
C LEU A 142 1.48 12.02 -16.02
N ALA A 143 2.80 12.23 -16.06
CA ALA A 143 3.77 11.19 -15.69
C ALA A 143 3.68 10.87 -14.19
N TRP A 144 3.53 11.89 -13.34
CA TRP A 144 3.32 11.69 -11.90
C TRP A 144 2.01 10.98 -11.59
N SER A 145 0.91 11.39 -12.23
CA SER A 145 -0.40 10.75 -12.04
C SER A 145 -0.39 9.30 -12.50
N TYR A 146 0.29 9.00 -13.61
CA TYR A 146 0.48 7.65 -14.09
C TYR A 146 1.32 6.81 -13.11
N LEU A 147 2.46 7.33 -12.63
CA LEU A 147 3.28 6.65 -11.63
C LEU A 147 2.47 6.34 -10.36
N LEU A 148 1.77 7.32 -9.82
CA LEU A 148 0.88 7.15 -8.65
C LEU A 148 -0.17 6.06 -8.90
N ALA A 149 -0.80 6.06 -10.08
CA ALA A 149 -1.78 5.04 -10.45
C ALA A 149 -1.15 3.63 -10.49
N THR A 150 0.09 3.49 -11.02
CA THR A 150 0.79 2.20 -11.01
C THR A 150 1.13 1.73 -9.59
N LEU A 151 1.50 2.63 -8.68
CA LEU A 151 1.76 2.29 -7.27
C LEU A 151 0.48 1.86 -6.55
N ILE A 152 -0.60 2.62 -6.71
CA ILE A 152 -1.92 2.30 -6.12
C ILE A 152 -2.39 0.94 -6.64
N TYR A 153 -2.35 0.72 -7.95
CA TYR A 153 -2.76 -0.55 -8.55
C TYR A 153 -1.89 -1.71 -8.06
N ALA A 154 -0.57 -1.53 -8.01
CA ALA A 154 0.36 -2.55 -7.57
C ALA A 154 0.36 -2.78 -6.06
N SER A 155 -0.28 -1.93 -5.26
CA SER A 155 -0.37 -2.12 -3.80
C SER A 155 -1.24 -3.32 -3.41
N LEU A 156 -2.11 -3.78 -4.32
CA LEU A 156 -3.02 -4.89 -4.05
C LEU A 156 -2.23 -6.22 -4.04
N PRO A 157 -2.17 -6.93 -2.90
CA PRO A 157 -1.51 -8.23 -2.83
C PRO A 157 -2.23 -9.24 -3.72
N SER A 158 -1.47 -10.13 -4.35
CA SER A 158 -2.04 -11.17 -5.20
C SER A 158 -2.67 -12.30 -4.37
N TRP A 159 -3.48 -13.14 -5.02
CA TRP A 159 -4.05 -14.32 -4.35
C TRP A 159 -3.01 -15.26 -3.72
N PRO A 160 -1.89 -15.59 -4.40
CA PRO A 160 -0.78 -16.30 -3.77
C PRO A 160 -0.25 -15.60 -2.52
N ASP A 161 -0.08 -14.28 -2.55
CA ASP A 161 0.47 -13.51 -1.43
C ASP A 161 -0.45 -13.56 -0.22
N LEU A 162 -1.76 -13.39 -0.45
CA LEU A 162 -2.78 -13.51 0.59
C LEU A 162 -2.82 -14.90 1.22
N LYS A 163 -2.60 -15.96 0.42
CA LYS A 163 -2.51 -17.33 0.95
C LYS A 163 -1.31 -17.50 1.87
N VAL A 164 -0.13 -17.01 1.46
CA VAL A 164 1.09 -17.07 2.28
C VAL A 164 0.90 -16.25 3.57
N ALA A 165 0.30 -15.07 3.45
CA ALA A 165 0.03 -14.22 4.58
C ALA A 165 -0.90 -14.92 5.58
N ALA A 166 -2.08 -15.35 5.12
CA ALA A 166 -3.09 -16.02 5.95
C ALA A 166 -2.56 -17.31 6.61
N ALA A 167 -1.78 -18.13 5.89
CA ALA A 167 -1.17 -19.33 6.44
C ALA A 167 -0.19 -19.05 7.59
N SER A 168 0.35 -17.84 7.65
CA SER A 168 1.33 -17.41 8.66
C SER A 168 0.71 -16.53 9.76
N SER A 169 -0.50 -15.97 9.54
CA SER A 169 -1.13 -15.01 10.46
C SER A 169 -1.62 -15.61 11.78
N TRP A 170 -1.76 -16.93 11.89
CA TRP A 170 -2.38 -17.55 13.08
C TRP A 170 -1.60 -17.26 14.39
N MET A 171 -0.26 -17.18 14.34
CA MET A 171 0.53 -16.84 15.54
C MET A 171 0.42 -15.36 15.92
N LEU A 172 0.23 -14.47 14.94
CA LEU A 172 -0.09 -13.07 15.22
C LEU A 172 -1.46 -12.96 15.91
N LEU A 173 -2.46 -13.69 15.41
CA LEU A 173 -3.79 -13.75 16.02
C LEU A 173 -3.73 -14.25 17.47
N LEU A 174 -2.97 -15.32 17.73
CA LEU A 174 -2.75 -15.82 19.09
C LEU A 174 -2.05 -14.80 19.99
N ALA A 175 -1.00 -14.13 19.51
CA ALA A 175 -0.30 -13.10 20.27
C ALA A 175 -1.21 -11.92 20.61
N THR A 176 -2.01 -11.45 19.64
CA THR A 176 -2.99 -10.38 19.87
C THR A 176 -4.11 -10.80 20.81
N ALA A 177 -4.60 -12.04 20.72
CA ALA A 177 -5.61 -12.58 21.62
C ALA A 177 -5.06 -12.70 23.05
N MET A 178 -3.84 -13.18 23.22
CA MET A 178 -3.16 -13.25 24.51
C MET A 178 -2.97 -11.86 25.11
N TYR A 179 -2.47 -10.90 24.33
CA TYR A 179 -2.32 -9.51 24.77
C TYR A 179 -3.66 -8.90 25.19
N TRP A 180 -4.73 -9.13 24.42
CA TRP A 180 -6.08 -8.69 24.76
C TRP A 180 -6.58 -9.29 26.06
N ILE A 181 -6.40 -10.60 26.28
CA ILE A 181 -6.78 -11.27 27.52
C ILE A 181 -6.00 -10.68 28.70
N LEU A 182 -4.68 -10.55 28.60
CA LEU A 182 -3.85 -10.05 29.70
C LEU A 182 -4.17 -8.60 30.07
N THR A 183 -4.45 -7.75 29.09
CA THR A 183 -4.79 -6.34 29.33
C THR A 183 -6.22 -6.15 29.83
N ASN A 184 -7.19 -6.95 29.37
CA ASN A 184 -8.58 -6.82 29.80
C ASN A 184 -8.91 -7.59 31.08
N GLU A 185 -8.27 -8.73 31.36
CA GLU A 185 -8.41 -9.43 32.64
C GLU A 185 -7.62 -8.72 33.75
N GLY A 186 -6.46 -8.11 33.44
CA GLY A 186 -5.74 -7.24 34.39
C GLY A 186 -6.56 -6.02 34.82
N PHE A 187 -7.43 -5.50 33.95
CA PHE A 187 -8.34 -4.39 34.26
C PHE A 187 -9.56 -4.82 35.11
N ARG A 188 -9.94 -6.10 35.07
CA ARG A 188 -11.06 -6.65 35.86
C ARG A 188 -10.67 -6.91 37.32
N VAL A 189 -9.43 -7.32 37.59
CA VAL A 189 -8.95 -7.59 38.96
C VAL A 189 -8.62 -6.29 39.71
N ALA A 190 -8.20 -5.22 39.03
CA ALA A 190 -7.92 -3.93 39.66
C ALA A 190 -9.18 -3.10 40.06
N LYS A 191 -10.38 -3.63 39.80
CA LYS A 191 -11.67 -3.00 40.12
C LYS A 191 -12.47 -3.71 41.22
N LEU A 192 -11.89 -4.73 41.87
CA LEU A 192 -12.43 -5.40 43.05
C LEU A 192 -11.61 -5.03 44.28
#